data_AF-A0A2K9PVM0-F1
#
_entry.id   AF-A0A2K9PVM0-F1
#
_cell.length_a   1.000
_cell.length_b   1.000
_cell.length_c   1.000
_cell.angle_alpha   90.00
_cell.angle_beta   90.00
_cell.angle_gamma   90.00
#
_symmetry.space_group_name_H-M   'P 1'
#
loop_
_entity.id
_entity.type
_entity.pdbx_description
1 polymer ?
#
loop_
_entity_poly.entity_id
_entity_poly.type
_entity_poly.pdbx_seq_one_letter_code
_entity_poly.pdbx_strand_id
1 'polypeptide(L)'
;MAYSQSSSCNSDAHKVVYPFLGEWEEYTIKDSVEVYIGRLITKLDIEGCVLTQTFVMSDTTFSYRSHGYVNPASNIWEETYVFNSGGYSKYLWIAEGKSLYTLRIGGSRKTDYLQRLKYIDIKKDEYTVVQQESYNGGISWKSKDSTKIKRIE
;
A
#
# COMPACT_ATOMS: atom_id res chain seq x y z
N MET A 1 -37.76 7.55 5.80
CA MET A 1 -37.11 6.26 5.51
C MET A 1 -35.76 6.28 6.17
N ALA A 2 -35.59 5.56 7.27
CA ALA A 2 -34.28 5.41 7.92
C ALA A 2 -33.51 4.35 7.14
N TYR A 3 -32.41 4.74 6.48
CA TYR A 3 -31.45 3.77 6.00
C TYR A 3 -30.84 3.12 7.24
N SER A 4 -31.25 1.89 7.52
CA SER A 4 -30.54 1.02 8.46
C SER A 4 -29.11 0.89 7.94
N GLN A 5 -28.16 1.60 8.56
CA GLN A 5 -26.73 1.46 8.32
C GLN A 5 -26.26 0.09 8.80
N SER A 6 -26.55 -0.95 8.03
CA SER A 6 -25.73 -2.17 7.97
C SER A 6 -24.83 -1.98 6.75
N SER A 7 -23.51 -1.90 6.87
CA SER A 7 -22.68 -2.93 7.48
C SER A 7 -21.34 -2.35 7.92
N SER A 8 -20.94 -2.72 9.13
CA SER A 8 -19.57 -2.62 9.61
C SER A 8 -18.57 -3.16 8.59
N CYS A 9 -17.61 -2.33 8.17
CA CYS A 9 -16.50 -2.69 7.29
C CYS A 9 -15.53 -3.67 7.96
N ASN A 10 -16.02 -4.91 8.13
CA ASN A 10 -15.47 -5.96 9.00
C ASN A 10 -15.13 -7.25 8.25
N SER A 11 -15.26 -7.27 6.91
CA SER A 11 -14.85 -8.45 6.14
C SER A 11 -13.35 -8.69 6.28
N ASP A 12 -12.89 -9.91 6.03
CA ASP A 12 -11.45 -10.21 6.11
C ASP A 12 -10.64 -9.40 5.11
N ALA A 13 -11.24 -9.03 3.97
CA ALA A 13 -10.67 -8.08 3.02
C ALA A 13 -10.43 -6.69 3.63
N HIS A 14 -11.27 -6.22 4.57
CA HIS A 14 -11.03 -4.96 5.28
C HIS A 14 -9.90 -5.08 6.30
N LYS A 15 -9.74 -6.24 6.93
CA LYS A 15 -8.72 -6.44 7.97
C LYS A 15 -7.30 -6.45 7.42
N VAL A 16 -7.10 -6.64 6.11
CA VAL A 16 -5.75 -6.70 5.51
C VAL A 16 -4.97 -5.40 5.71
N VAL A 17 -5.65 -4.25 5.81
CA VAL A 17 -5.00 -2.94 5.95
C VAL A 17 -4.73 -2.54 7.41
N TYR A 18 -5.31 -3.25 8.37
CA TYR A 18 -5.24 -2.88 9.79
C TYR A 18 -3.82 -2.81 10.37
N PRO A 19 -2.89 -3.70 10.01
CA PRO A 19 -1.51 -3.61 10.49
C PRO A 19 -0.80 -2.31 10.08
N PHE A 20 -1.26 -1.67 9.00
CA PHE A 20 -0.64 -0.49 8.40
C PHE A 20 -1.20 0.84 8.95
N LEU A 21 -2.21 0.80 9.82
CA LEU A 21 -2.79 2.01 10.40
C LEU A 21 -1.80 2.70 11.35
N GLY A 22 -1.71 4.02 11.24
CA GLY A 22 -0.90 4.89 12.08
C GLY A 22 0.00 5.84 11.29
N GLU A 23 0.94 6.44 12.02
CA GLU A 23 1.99 7.30 11.48
C GLU A 23 3.31 6.55 11.45
N TRP A 24 4.04 6.75 10.35
CA TRP A 24 5.23 5.98 10.02
C TRP A 24 6.31 6.85 9.38
N GLU A 25 7.54 6.39 9.51
CA GLU A 25 8.71 6.86 8.78
C GLU A 25 9.15 5.77 7.79
N GLU A 26 9.46 6.19 6.56
CA GLU A 26 9.97 5.31 5.52
C GLU A 26 11.48 5.47 5.33
N TYR A 27 12.18 4.36 5.18
CA TYR A 27 13.63 4.28 5.01
C TYR A 27 13.97 3.38 3.83
N THR A 28 14.79 3.84 2.88
CA THR A 28 15.32 2.96 1.83
C THR A 28 16.48 2.18 2.39
N ILE A 29 16.58 0.90 2.04
CA ILE A 29 17.74 0.07 2.42
C ILE A 29 18.73 0.07 1.25
N LYS A 30 19.92 0.64 1.45
CA LYS A 30 21.03 0.62 0.49
C LYS A 30 22.28 0.09 1.18
N ASP A 31 22.87 -0.97 0.66
CA ASP A 31 24.08 -1.60 1.22
C ASP A 31 23.97 -1.91 2.72
N SER A 32 22.79 -2.36 3.16
CA SER A 32 22.42 -2.62 4.57
C SER A 32 22.32 -1.38 5.47
N VAL A 33 22.41 -0.18 4.90
CA VAL A 33 22.18 1.09 5.58
C VAL A 33 20.76 1.57 5.30
N GLU A 34 20.06 1.97 6.36
CA GLU A 34 18.77 2.63 6.25
C GLU A 34 18.96 4.13 6.02
N VAL A 35 18.33 4.66 4.97
CA VAL A 35 18.34 6.09 4.66
C VAL A 35 16.91 6.60 4.72
N TYR A 36 16.66 7.54 5.63
CA TYR A 36 15.35 8.16 5.81
C TYR A 36 14.86 8.82 4.52
N ILE A 37 13.63 8.49 4.11
CA ILE A 37 13.00 9.00 2.88
C ILE A 37 11.93 10.02 3.24
N GLY A 38 11.03 9.72 4.18
CA GLY A 38 9.86 10.57 4.44
C GLY A 38 8.89 9.99 5.44
N ARG A 39 7.70 10.60 5.53
CA ARG A 39 6.64 10.21 6.46
C ARG A 39 5.41 9.72 5.74
N LEU A 40 4.79 8.69 6.29
CA LEU A 40 3.55 8.08 5.84
C LEU A 40 2.51 8.14 6.96
N ILE A 41 1.34 8.69 6.66
CA ILE A 41 0.16 8.64 7.54
C ILE A 41 -0.87 7.75 6.87
N THR A 42 -1.32 6.72 7.57
CA THR A 42 -2.30 5.75 7.09
C THR A 42 -3.45 5.67 8.08
N LYS A 43 -4.66 5.96 7.63
CA LYS A 43 -5.87 5.99 8.48
C LYS A 43 -7.06 5.39 7.76
N LEU A 44 -8.04 4.91 8.51
CA LEU A 44 -9.38 4.67 7.99
C LEU A 44 -10.22 5.93 8.13
N ASP A 45 -11.02 6.21 7.11
CA ASP A 45 -12.03 7.26 7.04
C ASP A 45 -13.39 6.61 6.71
N ILE A 46 -14.46 7.41 6.72
CA ILE A 46 -15.84 7.03 6.36
C ILE A 46 -16.23 5.69 7.01
N GLU A 47 -16.51 5.75 8.31
CA GLU A 47 -16.97 4.60 9.11
C GLU A 47 -16.03 3.37 9.09
N GLY A 48 -14.75 3.57 8.78
CA GLY A 48 -13.77 2.48 8.73
C GLY A 48 -13.65 1.79 7.38
N CYS A 49 -14.33 2.29 6.35
CA CYS A 49 -14.46 1.61 5.05
C CYS A 49 -13.46 2.08 4.01
N VAL A 50 -12.86 3.26 4.20
CA VAL A 50 -11.94 3.85 3.24
C VAL A 50 -10.58 4.04 3.87
N LEU A 51 -9.56 3.34 3.37
CA LEU A 51 -8.18 3.66 3.73
C LEU A 51 -7.78 4.94 3.02
N THR A 52 -7.17 5.85 3.76
CA THR A 52 -6.49 7.00 3.20
C THR A 52 -5.03 6.96 3.63
N GLN A 53 -4.12 7.07 2.67
CA GLN A 53 -2.71 7.26 2.95
C GLN A 53 -2.23 8.62 2.44
N THR A 54 -1.26 9.19 3.13
CA THR A 54 -0.56 10.39 2.68
C THR A 54 0.92 10.21 3.00
N PHE A 55 1.74 10.28 1.95
CA PHE A 55 3.19 10.22 2.07
C PHE A 55 3.80 11.52 1.58
N VAL A 56 4.80 12.00 2.31
CA VAL A 56 5.60 13.16 1.93
C VAL A 56 7.08 12.84 2.15
N MET A 57 7.87 12.95 1.07
CA MET A 57 9.32 12.83 1.14
C MET A 57 9.91 13.98 1.97
N SER A 58 11.00 13.71 2.67
CA SER A 58 11.68 14.66 3.56
C SER A 58 12.17 15.92 2.83
N ASP A 59 12.58 15.78 1.57
CA ASP A 59 12.97 16.90 0.69
C ASP A 59 11.80 17.51 -0.10
N THR A 60 10.58 17.01 0.11
CA THR A 60 9.33 17.43 -0.55
C THR A 60 9.27 17.25 -2.06
N THR A 61 10.27 16.62 -2.69
CA THR A 61 10.32 16.44 -4.15
C THR A 61 9.23 15.51 -4.67
N PHE A 62 8.80 14.57 -3.83
CA PHE A 62 7.72 13.64 -4.14
C PHE A 62 6.79 13.43 -2.95
N SER A 63 5.51 13.31 -3.27
CA SER A 63 4.46 12.98 -2.30
C SER A 63 3.33 12.25 -3.02
N TYR A 64 2.57 11.45 -2.29
CA TYR A 64 1.36 10.85 -2.80
C TYR A 64 0.22 10.92 -1.78
N ARG A 65 -1.00 10.81 -2.29
CA ARG A 65 -2.18 10.46 -1.51
C ARG A 65 -2.79 9.21 -2.12
N SER A 66 -3.34 8.34 -1.30
CA SER A 66 -4.08 7.20 -1.79
C SER A 66 -5.43 7.06 -1.10
N HIS A 67 -6.36 6.45 -1.83
CA HIS A 67 -7.65 6.03 -1.31
C HIS A 67 -7.88 4.58 -1.70
N GLY A 68 -8.23 3.76 -0.73
CA GLY A 68 -8.58 2.36 -0.96
C GLY A 68 -9.89 1.97 -0.29
N TYR A 69 -10.54 0.96 -0.85
CA TYR A 69 -11.80 0.41 -0.37
C TYR A 69 -11.92 -1.06 -0.80
N VAL A 70 -12.76 -1.83 -0.12
CA VAL A 70 -13.11 -3.18 -0.60
C VAL A 70 -14.15 -3.03 -1.72
N ASN A 71 -13.79 -3.49 -2.92
CA ASN A 71 -14.71 -3.54 -4.03
C ASN A 71 -15.82 -4.58 -3.72
N PRO A 72 -17.11 -4.17 -3.69
CA PRO A 72 -18.20 -5.06 -3.28
C PRO A 72 -18.45 -6.22 -4.25
N ALA A 73 -18.05 -6.08 -5.53
CA ALA A 73 -18.25 -7.13 -6.53
C ALA A 73 -17.18 -8.22 -6.45
N SER A 74 -15.92 -7.84 -6.23
CA SER A 74 -14.80 -8.79 -6.13
C SER A 74 -14.48 -9.21 -4.70
N ASN A 75 -14.96 -8.47 -3.69
CA ASN A 75 -14.56 -8.58 -2.29
C ASN A 75 -13.03 -8.49 -2.11
N ILE A 76 -12.36 -7.70 -2.95
CA ILE A 76 -10.91 -7.45 -2.92
C ILE A 76 -10.70 -5.96 -2.61
N TRP A 77 -9.68 -5.68 -1.81
CA TRP A 77 -9.29 -4.30 -1.53
C TRP A 77 -8.56 -3.69 -2.74
N GLU A 78 -9.12 -2.60 -3.26
CA GLU A 78 -8.55 -1.80 -4.35
C GLU A 78 -8.04 -0.48 -3.81
N GLU A 79 -6.91 0.00 -4.33
CA GLU A 79 -6.34 1.27 -3.89
C GLU A 79 -5.79 2.08 -5.06
N THR A 80 -6.09 3.37 -5.07
CA THR A 80 -5.59 4.31 -6.07
C THR A 80 -4.65 5.31 -5.41
N TYR A 81 -3.42 5.38 -5.91
CA TYR A 81 -2.40 6.35 -5.53
C TYR A 81 -2.39 7.49 -6.54
N VAL A 82 -2.35 8.73 -6.05
CA VAL A 82 -2.25 9.96 -6.83
C VAL A 82 -0.98 10.69 -6.40
N PHE A 83 -0.09 10.94 -7.36
CA PHE A 83 1.20 11.56 -7.13
C PHE A 83 1.11 13.09 -7.28
N ASN A 84 1.98 13.84 -6.61
CA ASN A 84 2.07 15.31 -6.77
C ASN A 84 2.37 15.76 -8.21
N SER A 85 2.96 14.89 -9.04
CA SER A 85 3.17 15.12 -10.48
C SER A 85 1.89 15.03 -11.32
N GLY A 86 0.74 14.70 -10.73
CA GLY A 86 -0.54 14.49 -11.43
C GLY A 86 -0.73 13.08 -12.00
N GLY A 87 0.27 12.21 -11.91
CA GLY A 87 0.14 10.80 -12.27
C GLY A 87 -0.65 10.00 -11.23
N TYR A 88 -1.06 8.78 -11.61
CA TYR A 88 -1.72 7.85 -10.68
C TYR A 88 -1.32 6.40 -10.95
N SER A 89 -1.52 5.55 -9.95
CA SER A 89 -1.41 4.09 -10.04
C SER A 89 -2.56 3.42 -9.29
N LYS A 90 -3.00 2.26 -9.76
CA LYS A 90 -4.06 1.45 -9.14
C LYS A 90 -3.50 0.10 -8.73
N TYR A 91 -3.89 -0.37 -7.55
CA TYR A 91 -3.41 -1.63 -6.97
C TYR A 91 -4.57 -2.46 -6.41
N LEU A 92 -4.36 -3.78 -6.40
CA LEU A 92 -5.16 -4.75 -5.63
C LEU A 92 -4.34 -5.27 -4.47
N TRP A 93 -4.90 -5.35 -3.26
CA TRP A 93 -4.26 -6.05 -2.15
C TRP A 93 -4.65 -7.52 -2.19
N ILE A 94 -3.64 -8.38 -2.11
CA ILE A 94 -3.80 -9.82 -2.22
C ILE A 94 -3.09 -10.48 -1.05
N ALA A 95 -3.84 -11.26 -0.28
CA ALA A 95 -3.32 -12.11 0.79
C ALA A 95 -3.16 -13.54 0.26
N GLU A 96 -1.93 -14.06 0.26
CA GLU A 96 -1.60 -15.43 -0.12
C GLU A 96 -0.88 -16.15 1.03
N GLY A 97 -1.63 -16.97 1.76
CA GLY A 97 -1.13 -17.64 2.96
C GLY A 97 -0.72 -16.61 4.02
N LYS A 98 0.59 -16.55 4.31
CA LYS A 98 1.17 -15.57 5.25
C LYS A 98 1.76 -14.34 4.55
N SER A 99 1.71 -14.29 3.22
CA SER A 99 2.24 -13.17 2.45
C SER A 99 1.13 -12.18 2.13
N LEU A 100 1.46 -10.91 2.19
CA LEU A 100 0.59 -9.82 1.72
C LEU A 100 1.33 -9.05 0.63
N TYR A 101 0.64 -8.72 -0.45
CA TYR A 101 1.22 -7.89 -1.50
C TYR A 101 0.16 -7.02 -2.18
N THR A 102 0.58 -5.90 -2.75
CA THR A 102 -0.23 -5.09 -3.65
C THR A 102 0.22 -5.31 -5.08
N LEU A 103 -0.67 -5.76 -5.96
CA LEU A 103 -0.40 -5.92 -7.38
C LEU A 103 -0.88 -4.69 -8.15
N ARG A 104 0.00 -4.08 -8.94
CA ARG A 104 -0.38 -2.95 -9.80
C ARG A 104 -1.25 -3.43 -10.95
N ILE A 105 -2.45 -2.86 -11.08
CA ILE A 105 -3.42 -3.18 -12.13
C ILE A 105 -3.66 -2.04 -13.12
N GLY A 106 -3.08 -0.87 -12.86
CA GLY A 106 -3.20 0.26 -13.78
C GLY A 106 -2.43 1.50 -13.33
N GLY A 107 -2.48 2.54 -14.15
CA GLY A 107 -1.89 3.84 -13.86
C GLY A 107 -1.70 4.69 -15.10
N SER A 108 -1.27 5.93 -14.91
CA SER A 108 -1.01 6.87 -16.02
C SER A 108 0.21 6.50 -16.86
N ARG A 109 1.18 5.77 -16.28
CA ARG A 109 2.37 5.27 -16.98
C ARG A 109 2.20 3.79 -17.33
N LYS A 110 2.22 3.45 -18.62
CA LYS A 110 2.31 2.06 -19.06
C LYS A 110 3.67 1.47 -18.66
N THR A 111 3.66 0.23 -18.21
CA THR A 111 4.87 -0.58 -17.98
C THR A 111 4.81 -1.81 -18.86
N ASP A 112 5.96 -2.29 -19.29
CA ASP A 112 6.16 -3.55 -20.01
C ASP A 112 6.28 -4.76 -19.07
N TYR A 113 6.31 -4.52 -17.76
CA TYR A 113 6.34 -5.52 -16.69
C TYR A 113 5.12 -5.40 -15.76
N LEU A 114 4.85 -6.51 -15.05
CA LEU A 114 3.98 -6.50 -13.87
C LEU A 114 4.78 -6.03 -12.65
N GLN A 115 4.15 -5.21 -11.82
CA GLN A 115 4.76 -4.66 -10.61
C GLN A 115 3.93 -5.06 -9.39
N ARG A 116 4.60 -5.48 -8.31
CA ARG A 116 3.96 -5.66 -7.01
C ARG A 116 4.82 -5.12 -5.88
N LEU A 117 4.20 -4.77 -4.77
CA LEU A 117 4.87 -4.50 -3.50
C LEU A 117 4.58 -5.68 -2.57
N LYS A 118 5.61 -6.34 -2.08
CA LYS A 118 5.48 -7.45 -1.11
C LYS A 118 5.75 -6.93 0.29
N TYR A 119 4.82 -7.12 1.20
CA TYR A 119 4.95 -6.76 2.61
C TYR A 119 5.46 -7.98 3.38
N ILE A 120 6.57 -7.81 4.09
CA ILE A 120 7.22 -8.85 4.90
C ILE A 120 7.55 -8.32 6.29
N ASP A 121 7.81 -9.24 7.22
CA ASP A 121 8.18 -8.93 8.61
C ASP A 121 7.21 -7.94 9.26
N ILE A 122 5.91 -8.12 9.01
CA ILE A 122 4.85 -7.23 9.51
C ILE A 122 4.72 -7.42 11.03
N LYS A 123 5.20 -6.43 11.78
CA LYS A 123 5.09 -6.32 13.24
C LYS A 123 4.22 -5.10 13.58
N LYS A 124 4.00 -4.89 14.89
CA LYS A 124 3.18 -3.77 15.37
C LYS A 124 3.80 -2.41 15.03
N ASP A 125 5.12 -2.32 15.09
CA ASP A 125 5.95 -1.12 15.07
C ASP A 125 6.81 -1.00 13.81
N GLU A 126 6.91 -2.06 13.01
CA GLU A 126 7.67 -2.04 11.77
C GLU A 126 7.18 -3.05 10.75
N TYR A 127 7.48 -2.79 9.48
CA TYR A 127 7.35 -3.74 8.39
C TYR A 127 8.31 -3.39 7.26
N THR A 128 8.51 -4.31 6.33
CA THR A 128 9.36 -4.09 5.16
C THR A 128 8.53 -4.25 3.89
N VAL A 129 8.71 -3.33 2.95
CA VAL A 129 8.10 -3.34 1.62
C VAL A 129 9.15 -3.62 0.58
N VAL A 130 9.01 -4.70 -0.17
CA VAL A 130 9.91 -5.08 -1.27
C VAL A 130 9.20 -4.82 -2.59
N GLN A 131 9.74 -3.93 -3.41
CA GLN A 131 9.28 -3.76 -4.79
C GLN A 131 9.77 -4.93 -5.64
N GLN A 132 8.84 -5.55 -6.36
CA GLN A 132 9.13 -6.66 -7.26
C GLN A 132 8.54 -6.43 -8.65
N GLU A 133 9.26 -6.92 -9.65
CA GLU A 133 8.88 -6.83 -11.06
C GLU A 133 8.90 -8.20 -11.72
N SER A 134 7.97 -8.42 -12.66
CA SER A 134 7.89 -9.62 -13.48
C SER A 134 7.76 -9.28 -14.96
N TYR A 135 8.64 -9.85 -15.76
CA TYR A 135 8.69 -9.69 -17.22
C TYR A 135 8.14 -10.90 -17.98
N ASN A 136 7.66 -11.91 -17.25
CA ASN A 136 7.16 -13.17 -17.82
C ASN A 136 5.73 -13.49 -17.32
N GLY A 137 4.90 -12.46 -17.20
CA GLY A 137 3.48 -12.63 -16.84
C GLY A 137 3.25 -13.12 -15.41
N GLY A 138 4.16 -12.84 -14.48
CA GLY A 138 4.01 -13.19 -13.06
C GLY A 138 4.57 -14.56 -12.68
N ILE A 139 5.18 -15.29 -13.63
CA ILE A 139 5.80 -16.61 -13.36
C ILE A 139 6.98 -16.48 -12.39
N SER A 140 7.83 -15.45 -12.58
CA SER A 140 8.89 -15.13 -11.64
C SER A 140 8.98 -13.64 -11.35
N TRP A 141 9.46 -13.32 -10.15
CA TRP A 141 9.53 -11.96 -9.61
C TRP A 141 10.95 -11.64 -9.17
N LYS A 142 11.48 -10.52 -9.65
CA LYS A 142 12.78 -9.99 -9.23
C LYS A 142 12.59 -8.83 -8.29
N SER A 143 13.24 -8.87 -7.14
CA SER A 143 13.27 -7.73 -6.21
C SER A 143 14.12 -6.60 -6.80
N LYS A 144 13.64 -5.36 -6.65
CA LYS A 144 14.33 -4.14 -7.10
C LYS A 144 14.86 -3.36 -5.91
N ASP A 145 13.95 -2.93 -5.06
CA ASP A 145 14.22 -2.06 -3.93
C ASP A 145 13.49 -2.58 -2.69
N SER A 146 14.01 -2.20 -1.53
CA SER A 146 13.40 -2.51 -0.24
C SER A 146 13.30 -1.24 0.60
N THR A 147 12.13 -1.05 1.20
CA THR A 147 11.82 0.06 2.08
C THR A 147 11.44 -0.48 3.45
N LYS A 148 12.15 -0.06 4.49
CA LYS A 148 11.80 -0.32 5.88
C LYS A 148 10.84 0.77 6.35
N ILE A 149 9.76 0.39 7.00
CA ILE A 149 8.76 1.30 7.53
C ILE A 149 8.72 1.12 9.04
N LYS A 150 8.86 2.23 9.79
CA LYS A 150 8.93 2.25 11.26
C LYS A 150 7.90 3.19 11.83
N ARG A 151 7.22 2.78 12.90
CA ARG A 151 6.15 3.57 13.52
C ARG A 151 6.75 4.78 14.23
N ILE A 152 6.07 5.92 14.14
CA ILE A 152 6.38 7.10 14.96
C ILE A 152 5.72 6.89 16.32
N GLU A 153 6.52 6.96 17.39
CA GLU A 153 6.04 6.93 18.78
C GLU A 153 5.47 8.27 19.25
#